data_AF-A0A7Y5VZG1-F1
#
_entry.id   AF-A0A7Y5VZG1-F1
#
_cell.length_a   1.000
_cell.length_b   1.000
_cell.length_c   1.000
_cell.angle_alpha   90.00
_cell.angle_beta   90.00
_cell.angle_gamma   90.00
#
_symmetry.space_group_name_H-M   'P 1'
#
loop_
_entity.id
_entity.type
_entity.pdbx_description
1 polymer ?
#
loop_
_entity_poly.entity_id
_entity_poly.type
_entity_poly.pdbx_seq_one_letter_code
_entity_poly.pdbx_strand_id
1 'polypeptide(L)'
;MPRPAHANGSALARDRILEAVNALPPLPAVALRVMQVAQDPKSSAAQLALVVSADPALSARMLRVANSAAYRRSREVTSVQEALVVLGFVQARNIAISTAITGAYPADTLHVLFRIDAFWRHSLAVAFRASDLAGRTRRL
;
A
#
# COMPACT_ATOMS: atom_id res chain seq x y z
N MET A 1 -34.85 -1.21 -44.00
CA MET A 1 -33.67 -0.65 -43.31
C MET A 1 -33.59 -1.26 -41.91
N PRO A 2 -32.57 -2.06 -41.58
CA PRO A 2 -32.41 -2.61 -40.24
C PRO A 2 -31.79 -1.56 -39.30
N ARG A 3 -32.37 -1.41 -38.09
CA ARG A 3 -31.86 -0.56 -37.01
C ARG A 3 -30.46 -1.04 -36.54
N PRO A 4 -29.52 -0.15 -36.19
CA PRO A 4 -28.28 -0.56 -35.55
C PRO A 4 -28.58 -1.17 -34.18
N ALA A 5 -28.06 -2.38 -33.96
CA ALA A 5 -28.15 -3.11 -32.71
C ALA A 5 -27.48 -2.31 -31.58
N HIS A 6 -28.18 -2.20 -30.45
CA HIS A 6 -27.60 -1.75 -29.19
C HIS A 6 -26.57 -2.80 -28.73
N ALA A 7 -25.32 -2.68 -29.18
CA ALA A 7 -24.23 -3.53 -28.75
C ALA A 7 -23.95 -3.28 -27.25
N ASN A 8 -24.18 -4.33 -26.47
CA ASN A 8 -24.00 -4.46 -25.02
C ASN A 8 -22.72 -3.82 -24.47
N GLY A 9 -22.82 -2.64 -23.85
CA GLY A 9 -21.72 -2.07 -23.04
C GLY A 9 -21.36 -2.92 -21.81
N SER A 10 -22.28 -3.75 -21.32
CA SER A 10 -22.07 -4.68 -20.20
C SER A 10 -21.29 -5.94 -20.57
N ALA A 11 -21.40 -6.42 -21.81
CA ALA A 11 -20.65 -7.57 -22.31
C ALA A 11 -19.16 -7.21 -22.46
N LEU A 12 -18.86 -6.05 -23.04
CA LEU A 12 -17.50 -5.51 -23.14
C LEU A 12 -16.85 -5.26 -21.77
N ALA A 13 -17.65 -4.87 -20.76
CA ALA A 13 -17.15 -4.70 -19.39
C ALA A 13 -16.85 -6.05 -18.72
N ARG A 14 -17.70 -7.06 -18.93
CA ARG A 14 -17.49 -8.42 -18.40
C ARG A 14 -16.23 -9.05 -18.99
N ASP A 15 -16.06 -8.99 -20.30
CA ASP A 15 -14.93 -9.63 -20.99
C ASP A 15 -13.60 -9.01 -20.55
N ARG A 16 -13.55 -7.68 -20.39
CA ARG A 16 -12.38 -6.98 -19.83
C ARG A 16 -12.06 -7.37 -18.39
N ILE A 17 -13.07 -7.59 -17.55
CA ILE A 17 -12.84 -8.06 -16.17
C ILE A 17 -12.26 -9.48 -16.20
N LEU A 18 -12.76 -10.37 -17.05
CA LEU A 18 -12.25 -11.73 -17.17
C LEU A 18 -10.80 -11.74 -17.69
N GLU A 19 -10.48 -10.92 -18.69
CA GLU A 19 -9.11 -10.73 -19.16
C GLU A 19 -8.19 -10.19 -18.07
N ALA A 20 -8.63 -9.18 -17.31
CA ALA A 20 -7.86 -8.63 -16.20
C ALA A 20 -7.64 -9.64 -15.07
N VAL A 21 -8.64 -10.48 -14.76
CA VAL A 21 -8.53 -11.56 -13.77
C VAL A 21 -7.48 -12.58 -14.19
N ASN A 22 -7.45 -12.96 -15.47
CA ASN A 22 -6.48 -13.91 -16.01
C ASN A 22 -5.05 -13.32 -16.09
N ALA A 23 -4.91 -12.00 -16.16
CA ALA A 23 -3.63 -11.32 -16.22
C ALA A 23 -3.02 -11.01 -14.83
N LEU A 24 -3.67 -11.42 -13.73
CA LEU A 24 -3.12 -11.16 -12.39
C LEU A 24 -1.83 -11.96 -12.17
N PRO A 25 -0.73 -11.29 -11.79
CA PRO A 25 0.49 -11.98 -11.43
C PRO A 25 0.29 -12.77 -10.12
N PRO A 26 0.96 -13.94 -9.98
CA PRO A 26 0.89 -14.72 -8.76
C PRO A 26 1.49 -13.92 -7.59
N LEU A 27 0.91 -14.07 -6.41
CA LEU A 27 1.42 -13.39 -5.22
C LEU A 27 2.80 -13.99 -4.83
N PRO A 28 3.82 -13.17 -4.54
CA PRO A 28 5.12 -13.66 -4.11
C PRO A 28 5.03 -14.56 -2.87
N ALA A 29 5.81 -15.64 -2.86
CA ALA A 29 5.77 -16.65 -1.80
C ALA A 29 5.99 -16.06 -0.39
N VAL A 30 6.85 -15.04 -0.26
CA VAL A 30 7.09 -14.36 1.03
C VAL A 30 5.85 -13.65 1.56
N ALA A 31 5.04 -13.02 0.71
CA ALA A 31 3.83 -12.34 1.12
C ALA A 31 2.77 -13.33 1.60
N LEU A 32 2.61 -14.46 0.89
CA LEU A 32 1.75 -15.57 1.32
C LEU A 32 2.19 -16.13 2.68
N ARG A 33 3.50 -16.31 2.88
CA ARG A 33 4.03 -16.84 4.15
C ARG A 33 3.84 -15.86 5.30
N VAL A 34 4.04 -14.57 5.07
CA VAL A 34 3.72 -13.51 6.05
C VAL A 34 2.24 -13.54 6.40
N MET A 35 1.34 -13.70 5.44
CA MET A 35 -0.10 -13.80 5.71
C MET A 35 -0.43 -15.01 6.59
N GLN A 36 0.15 -16.18 6.30
CA GLN A 36 -0.06 -17.40 7.10
C GLN A 36 0.41 -17.20 8.55
N VAL A 37 1.64 -16.73 8.76
CA VAL A 37 2.21 -16.53 10.10
C VAL A 37 1.49 -15.41 10.85
N ALA A 38 1.07 -14.34 10.16
CA ALA A 38 0.36 -13.23 10.79
C ALA A 38 -1.08 -13.57 11.20
N GLN A 39 -1.67 -14.64 10.65
CA GLN A 39 -3.02 -15.10 10.98
C GLN A 39 -3.04 -16.18 12.07
N ASP A 40 -1.90 -16.82 12.35
CA ASP A 40 -1.80 -17.83 13.40
C ASP A 40 -1.73 -17.15 14.79
N PRO A 41 -2.71 -17.37 15.67
CA PRO A 41 -2.72 -16.78 17.01
C PRO A 41 -1.59 -17.30 17.93
N LYS A 42 -0.91 -18.39 17.56
CA LYS A 42 0.24 -18.92 18.29
C LYS A 42 1.58 -18.39 17.78
N SER A 43 1.58 -17.63 16.69
CA SER A 43 2.80 -17.12 16.08
C SER A 43 3.37 -15.91 16.83
N SER A 44 4.69 -15.86 16.92
CA SER A 44 5.45 -14.81 17.61
C SER A 44 6.03 -13.79 16.64
N ALA A 45 6.32 -12.59 17.13
CA ALA A 45 6.97 -11.55 16.32
C ALA A 45 8.34 -12.00 15.78
N ALA A 46 9.05 -12.88 16.51
CA ALA A 46 10.32 -13.46 16.06
C ALA A 46 10.13 -14.42 14.87
N GLN A 47 9.09 -15.27 14.90
CA GLN A 47 8.75 -16.15 13.78
C GLN A 47 8.35 -15.36 12.54
N LEU A 48 7.57 -14.30 12.71
CA LEU A 48 7.21 -13.41 11.61
C LEU A 48 8.45 -12.65 11.08
N ALA A 49 9.36 -12.24 11.97
CA ALA A 49 10.62 -11.59 11.57
C ALA A 49 11.46 -12.49 10.67
N LEU A 50 11.59 -13.78 10.99
CA LEU A 50 12.34 -14.74 10.16
C LEU A 50 11.80 -14.81 8.73
N VAL A 51 10.48 -14.81 8.57
CA VAL A 51 9.86 -14.82 7.23
C VAL A 51 10.10 -13.51 6.50
N VAL A 52 9.91 -12.38 7.17
CA VAL A 52 10.09 -11.04 6.58
C VAL A 52 11.55 -10.80 6.19
N SER A 53 12.49 -11.23 7.02
CA SER A 53 13.93 -11.07 6.79
C SER A 53 14.46 -11.81 5.56
N ALA A 54 13.70 -12.79 5.02
CA ALA A 54 14.03 -13.44 3.76
C ALA A 54 13.85 -12.53 2.53
N ASP A 55 13.11 -11.42 2.66
CA ASP A 55 12.94 -10.41 1.62
C ASP A 55 13.48 -9.04 2.10
N PRO A 56 14.62 -8.58 1.54
CA PRO A 56 15.22 -7.30 1.90
C PRO A 56 14.34 -6.09 1.59
N ALA A 57 13.56 -6.12 0.51
CA ALA A 57 12.70 -5.01 0.11
C ALA A 57 11.52 -4.86 1.07
N LEU A 58 10.90 -5.99 1.45
CA LEU A 58 9.84 -6.02 2.45
C LEU A 58 10.37 -5.59 3.83
N SER A 59 11.54 -6.10 4.23
CA SER A 59 12.21 -5.72 5.48
C SER A 59 12.46 -4.22 5.57
N ALA A 60 13.04 -3.62 4.53
CA ALA A 60 13.30 -2.19 4.46
C ALA A 60 12.00 -1.37 4.47
N ARG A 61 10.92 -1.89 3.88
CA ARG A 61 9.61 -1.21 3.91
C ARG A 61 8.99 -1.25 5.30
N MET A 62 9.06 -2.38 6.01
CA MET A 62 8.58 -2.46 7.40
C MET A 62 9.36 -1.52 8.32
N LEU A 63 10.69 -1.46 8.20
CA LEU A 63 11.52 -0.52 8.95
C LEU A 63 11.13 0.94 8.68
N ARG A 64 10.93 1.31 7.40
CA ARG A 64 10.49 2.66 7.02
C ARG A 64 9.14 3.03 7.62
N VAL A 65 8.16 2.12 7.60
CA VAL A 65 6.84 2.40 8.17
C VAL A 65 6.92 2.50 9.68
N ALA A 66 7.66 1.61 10.35
CA ALA A 66 7.85 1.64 11.79
C ALA A 66 8.52 2.94 12.29
N ASN A 67 9.43 3.51 11.49
CA ASN A 67 10.09 4.78 11.76
C ASN A 67 9.33 6.02 11.23
N SER A 68 8.16 5.83 10.63
CA SER A 68 7.40 6.96 10.09
C SER A 68 6.79 7.84 11.20
N ALA A 69 6.52 9.09 10.88
CA ALA A 69 5.92 10.06 11.81
C ALA A 69 4.59 9.56 12.44
N ALA A 70 3.88 8.65 11.76
CA ALA A 70 2.65 8.04 12.27
C ALA A 70 2.86 7.23 13.56
N TYR A 71 4.06 6.67 13.78
CA TYR A 71 4.36 5.85 14.94
C TYR A 71 5.17 6.59 16.03
N ARG A 72 5.47 7.91 15.83
CA ARG A 72 6.13 8.84 16.78
C ARG A 72 7.03 8.15 17.81
N ARG A 73 8.29 7.88 17.45
CA ARG A 73 9.26 7.23 18.34
C ARG A 73 10.36 8.16 18.78
N SER A 74 10.81 7.97 20.02
CA SER A 74 11.95 8.67 20.62
C SER A 74 13.30 8.13 20.16
N ARG A 75 13.35 6.86 19.72
CA ARG A 75 14.52 6.26 19.06
C ARG A 75 14.14 5.54 17.78
N GLU A 76 15.12 5.43 16.90
CA GLU A 76 15.02 4.69 15.65
C GLU A 76 14.91 3.18 15.90
N VAL A 77 14.05 2.54 15.12
CA VAL A 77 13.90 1.08 15.03
C VAL A 77 14.88 0.55 14.00
N THR A 78 15.79 -0.31 14.43
CA THR A 78 16.90 -0.82 13.59
C THR A 78 16.79 -2.30 13.24
N SER A 79 15.81 -3.03 13.80
CA SER A 79 15.61 -4.45 13.54
C SER A 79 14.18 -4.77 13.07
N VAL A 80 14.05 -5.80 12.24
CA VAL A 80 12.75 -6.25 11.72
C VAL A 80 11.85 -6.75 12.84
N GLN A 81 12.40 -7.50 13.80
CA GLN A 81 11.63 -7.98 14.94
C GLN A 81 11.06 -6.83 15.75
N GLU A 82 11.85 -5.79 16.02
CA GLU A 82 11.37 -4.60 16.70
C GLU A 82 10.30 -3.86 15.89
N ALA A 83 10.51 -3.72 14.58
CA ALA A 83 9.51 -3.13 13.68
C ALA A 83 8.18 -3.88 13.78
N LEU A 84 8.20 -5.22 13.82
CA LEU A 84 7.00 -6.04 13.96
C LEU A 84 6.32 -5.89 15.32
N VAL A 85 7.08 -5.68 16.40
CA VAL A 85 6.51 -5.36 17.72
C VAL A 85 5.80 -4.01 17.70
N VAL A 86 6.38 -3.01 17.02
CA VAL A 86 5.80 -1.67 16.90
C VAL A 86 4.57 -1.63 15.98
N LEU A 87 4.63 -2.32 14.85
CA LEU A 87 3.59 -2.34 13.83
C LEU A 87 2.43 -3.27 14.21
N GLY A 88 2.73 -4.37 14.90
CA GLY A 88 1.82 -5.49 15.10
C GLY A 88 1.60 -6.32 13.84
N PHE A 89 0.88 -7.43 14.01
CA PHE A 89 0.71 -8.45 12.96
C PHE A 89 -0.22 -8.00 11.84
N VAL A 90 -1.26 -7.23 12.16
CA VAL A 90 -2.21 -6.67 11.18
C VAL A 90 -1.50 -5.64 10.29
N GLN A 91 -0.85 -4.64 10.92
CA GLN A 91 0.40 -3.99 10.50
C GLN A 91 1.14 -4.63 9.33
N ALA A 92 1.93 -5.62 9.73
CA ALA A 92 2.88 -6.34 8.91
C ALA A 92 2.22 -7.03 7.71
N ARG A 93 1.05 -7.65 7.91
CA ARG A 93 0.31 -8.33 6.86
C ARG A 93 -0.11 -7.36 5.75
N ASN A 94 -0.68 -6.22 6.12
CA ASN A 94 -1.13 -5.23 5.14
C ASN A 94 0.04 -4.62 4.36
N ILE A 95 1.19 -4.41 5.02
CA ILE A 95 2.42 -3.97 4.36
C ILE A 95 2.93 -5.04 3.39
N ALA A 96 2.93 -6.33 3.77
CA ALA A 96 3.36 -7.40 2.88
C ALA A 96 2.49 -7.54 1.63
N ILE A 97 1.17 -7.47 1.79
CA ILE A 97 0.22 -7.52 0.66
C ILE A 97 0.40 -6.31 -0.25
N SER A 98 0.42 -5.09 0.32
CA SER A 98 0.60 -3.88 -0.50
C SER A 98 1.95 -3.88 -1.22
N THR A 99 3.01 -4.37 -0.59
CA THR A 99 4.34 -4.48 -1.22
C THR A 99 4.31 -5.47 -2.37
N ALA A 100 3.70 -6.65 -2.18
CA ALA A 100 3.51 -7.63 -3.24
C ALA A 100 2.73 -7.06 -4.43
N ILE A 101 1.62 -6.36 -4.18
CA ILE A 101 0.83 -5.71 -5.23
C ILE A 101 1.68 -4.67 -5.96
N THR A 102 2.35 -3.76 -5.25
CA THR A 102 3.16 -2.72 -5.89
C THR A 102 4.38 -3.26 -6.64
N GLY A 103 4.91 -4.42 -6.25
CA GLY A 103 6.00 -5.07 -6.97
C GLY A 103 5.53 -5.84 -8.21
N ALA A 104 4.25 -6.22 -8.26
CA ALA A 104 3.69 -7.00 -9.34
C ALA A 104 3.16 -6.15 -10.51
N TYR A 105 2.98 -4.84 -10.30
CA TYR A 105 2.61 -3.88 -11.34
C TYR A 105 3.78 -2.94 -11.66
N PRO A 106 4.14 -2.74 -12.94
CA PRO A 106 5.11 -1.72 -13.33
C PRO A 106 4.67 -0.33 -12.85
N ALA A 107 5.64 0.49 -12.42
CA ALA A 107 5.37 1.85 -11.94
C ALA A 107 4.57 2.69 -12.97
N ASP A 108 4.79 2.46 -14.27
CA ASP A 108 4.12 3.16 -15.36
C ASP A 108 2.60 2.96 -15.36
N THR A 109 2.10 1.79 -14.92
CA THR A 109 0.66 1.52 -14.80
C THR A 109 0.03 2.31 -13.65
N LEU A 110 0.76 2.49 -12.55
CA LEU A 110 0.29 3.25 -11.39
C LEU A 110 0.27 4.77 -11.65
N HIS A 111 1.20 5.29 -12.46
CA HIS A 111 1.21 6.69 -12.87
C HIS A 111 -0.02 7.09 -13.70
N VAL A 112 -0.61 6.16 -14.46
CA VAL A 112 -1.86 6.37 -15.20
C VAL A 112 -3.06 6.46 -14.26
N LEU A 113 -3.08 5.68 -13.18
CA LEU A 113 -4.18 5.62 -12.21
C LEU A 113 -4.09 6.68 -11.10
N PHE A 114 -2.87 7.11 -10.73
CA PHE A 114 -2.61 8.10 -9.70
C PHE A 114 -1.70 9.22 -10.22
N ARG A 115 -2.32 10.34 -10.57
CA ARG A 115 -1.65 11.57 -11.03
C ARG A 115 -0.95 12.25 -9.85
N ILE A 116 0.28 11.82 -9.55
CA ILE A 116 1.05 12.33 -8.41
C ILE A 116 1.26 13.85 -8.47
N ASP A 117 1.32 14.43 -9.68
CA ASP A 117 1.36 15.87 -9.90
C ASP A 117 0.10 16.58 -9.39
N ALA A 118 -1.08 15.99 -9.63
CA ALA A 118 -2.35 16.55 -9.18
C ALA A 118 -2.49 16.45 -7.65
N PHE A 119 -2.04 15.34 -7.07
CA PHE A 119 -2.02 15.14 -5.63
C PHE A 119 -1.15 16.18 -4.92
N TRP A 120 0.12 16.35 -5.35
CA TRP A 120 1.03 17.33 -4.74
C TRP A 120 0.52 18.76 -4.85
N ARG A 121 -0.02 19.17 -6.01
CA ARG A 121 -0.63 20.49 -6.17
C ARG A 121 -1.79 20.70 -5.20
N HIS A 122 -2.65 19.71 -5.04
CA HIS A 122 -3.79 19.79 -4.11
C HIS A 122 -3.33 19.91 -2.66
N SER A 123 -2.41 19.05 -2.21
CA SER A 123 -1.90 19.08 -0.84
C SER A 123 -1.21 20.39 -0.49
N LEU A 124 -0.38 20.93 -1.42
CA LEU A 124 0.24 22.24 -1.24
C LEU A 124 -0.78 23.37 -1.21
N ALA A 125 -1.78 23.34 -2.09
CA ALA A 125 -2.86 24.33 -2.10
C ALA A 125 -3.63 24.33 -0.76
N VAL A 126 -3.98 23.16 -0.23
CA VAL A 126 -4.63 23.03 1.08
C VAL A 126 -3.73 23.57 2.20
N ALA A 127 -2.44 23.24 2.20
CA ALA A 127 -1.49 23.73 3.20
C ALA A 127 -1.38 25.27 3.21
N PHE A 128 -1.24 25.90 2.04
CA PHE A 128 -1.20 27.36 1.92
C PHE A 128 -2.51 28.01 2.39
N ARG A 129 -3.66 27.44 2.04
CA ARG A 129 -4.97 27.97 2.46
C ARG A 129 -5.19 27.84 3.97
N ALA A 130 -4.79 26.72 4.56
CA ALA A 130 -4.82 26.54 6.01
C ALA A 130 -3.88 27.55 6.71
N SER A 131 -2.70 27.82 6.14
CA SER A 131 -1.77 28.81 6.68
C SER A 131 -2.30 30.24 6.59
N ASP A 132 -2.93 30.63 5.49
CA ASP A 132 -3.57 31.95 5.33
C ASP A 132 -4.72 32.13 6.34
N LEU A 133 -5.58 31.10 6.48
CA LEU A 133 -6.67 31.12 7.44
C LEU A 133 -6.15 31.27 8.89
N ALA A 134 -5.13 30.50 9.27
CA ALA A 134 -4.52 30.59 10.59
C ALA A 134 -3.87 31.97 10.84
N GLY A 135 -3.24 32.56 9.82
CA GLY A 135 -2.66 33.91 9.90
C GLY A 135 -3.71 35.01 10.10
N ARG A 136 -4.90 34.84 9.51
CA ARG A 136 -6.04 35.76 9.68
C ARG A 136 -6.67 35.65 11.07
N THR A 137 -6.81 34.44 11.61
CA THR A 137 -7.37 34.23 12.95
C THR A 137 -6.44 34.71 14.07
N ARG A 138 -5.12 34.71 13.85
CA ARG A 138 -4.13 35.21 14.84
C ARG A 138 -4.07 36.76 14.92
N ARG A 139 -4.75 37.48 14.02
CA ARG A 139 -4.81 38.96 13.98
C ARG A 139 -6.11 39.55 14.55
N LEU A 140 -6.99 38.70 15.09
CA LEU A 140 -8.15 39.07 15.91
C LEU A 140 -7.85 38.70 17.36
#